data_AF-R8BEK9-F1
#
_entry.id   AF-R8BEK9-F1
#
_cell.length_a   1.000
_cell.length_b   1.000
_cell.length_c   1.000
_cell.angle_alpha   90.00
_cell.angle_beta   90.00
_cell.angle_gamma   90.00
#
_symmetry.space_group_name_H-M   'P 1'
#
loop_
_entity.id
_entity.type
_entity.pdbx_description
1 polymer ?
#
loop_
_entity_poly.entity_id
_entity_poly.type
_entity_poly.pdbx_seq_one_letter_code
_entity_poly.pdbx_strand_id
1 'polypeptide(L)'
;MYMVVRQGESSIYMATYITAEPDIGELRFIARLKPDVLPYEYPYGDVSTTADGTAIEGSDVFLVDGETRSKFYSSTRFIDENVHCVWGDTVDTIHACIMTPQQESSSGGPFFRDIDNNNAGDSTNLYNYMNSGHAQTESFRTGLHGPYVMQFSRSGIPSVKSIDTSFFSELSVTGYVAASSRGYVSGTATGVSSSFQVVVHWYNSAAQYWAVASSSGAFTSPAMKPGTYTMVLYQTEFKVASTTVTVSAGQTTSKSIASTFSTSHTTLFKIGEYDGQPTGFRNADKFLRMHPSDSRMSSWGPLTYTVGSSALSDFPMAIFQTVNNPVTIKFTLSSAPGAATLRIATTLSFAGSRPQAKVNSWTGPAPAAPTKIDSRGVTRGAYRGYGEVYDVSIPSGTLVAGSNTITITSISGSSGDTFLNPNFIFDCVELFTAELRRRNMANAGAPVTLGLQCAQVRIPALIRMNTIRNVSKYAELASLK
;
A
#
# COMPACT_ATOMS: atom_id res chain seq x y z
N MET A 1 17.33 -23.98 -7.90
CA MET A 1 17.23 -23.15 -9.12
C MET A 1 16.98 -24.08 -10.29
N TYR A 2 16.05 -23.72 -11.19
CA TYR A 2 15.78 -24.42 -12.44
C TYR A 2 16.03 -23.47 -13.61
N MET A 3 16.65 -23.98 -14.68
CA MET A 3 16.74 -23.33 -15.98
C MET A 3 16.24 -24.32 -17.03
N VAL A 4 15.27 -23.91 -17.83
CA VAL A 4 14.63 -24.74 -18.85
C VAL A 4 14.64 -23.96 -20.17
N VAL A 5 14.94 -24.66 -21.25
CA VAL A 5 14.92 -24.12 -22.62
C VAL A 5 14.03 -24.98 -23.50
N ARG A 6 13.38 -24.37 -24.49
CA ARG A 6 12.60 -25.06 -25.52
C ARG A 6 13.29 -24.92 -26.87
N GLN A 7 13.35 -26.01 -27.62
CA GLN A 7 13.93 -25.99 -28.95
C GLN A 7 13.21 -24.96 -29.83
N GLY A 8 13.99 -24.07 -30.46
CA GLY A 8 13.47 -23.03 -31.35
C GLY A 8 13.11 -21.70 -30.64
N GLU A 9 13.23 -21.62 -29.32
CA GLU A 9 12.94 -20.40 -28.56
C GLU A 9 14.23 -19.74 -28.04
N SER A 10 14.28 -18.41 -28.09
CA SER A 10 15.39 -17.61 -27.53
C SER A 10 15.09 -17.21 -26.09
N SER A 11 14.70 -18.18 -25.26
CA SER A 11 14.18 -17.97 -23.91
C SER A 11 14.83 -18.91 -22.91
N ILE A 12 15.20 -18.38 -21.76
CA ILE A 12 15.62 -19.13 -20.58
C ILE A 12 14.48 -19.02 -19.56
N TYR A 13 13.69 -20.09 -19.44
CA TYR A 13 12.67 -20.19 -18.41
C TYR A 13 13.31 -20.61 -17.10
N MET A 14 12.91 -19.97 -16.01
CA MET A 14 13.50 -20.14 -14.71
C MET A 14 12.44 -20.30 -13.64
N ALA A 15 12.77 -21.04 -12.59
CA ALA A 15 11.97 -21.11 -11.39
C ALA A 15 12.90 -21.37 -10.19
N THR A 16 12.55 -20.81 -9.04
CA THR A 16 13.42 -20.86 -7.85
C THR A 16 12.65 -21.44 -6.67
N TYR A 17 12.93 -22.70 -6.33
CA TYR A 17 12.37 -23.35 -5.16
C TYR A 17 13.23 -23.06 -3.92
N ILE A 18 12.60 -22.54 -2.86
CA ILE A 18 13.25 -22.30 -1.57
C ILE A 18 12.45 -22.95 -0.43
N THR A 19 13.16 -23.45 0.59
CA THR A 19 12.58 -23.95 1.85
C THR A 19 12.82 -23.00 3.02
N ALA A 20 13.71 -22.03 2.82
CA ALA A 20 14.01 -20.93 3.72
C ALA A 20 14.46 -19.73 2.87
N GLU A 21 14.28 -18.52 3.39
CA GLU A 21 14.83 -17.33 2.76
C GLU A 21 16.36 -17.41 2.70
N PRO A 22 17.03 -16.97 1.62
CA PRO A 22 18.48 -16.83 1.61
C PRO A 22 18.99 -15.93 2.76
N ASP A 23 20.19 -16.22 3.26
CA ASP A 23 20.78 -15.52 4.42
C ASP A 23 20.86 -13.99 4.29
N ILE A 24 20.90 -13.49 3.06
CA ILE A 24 20.93 -12.05 2.76
C ILE A 24 19.58 -11.35 3.03
N GLY A 25 18.50 -12.10 3.23
CA GLY A 25 17.16 -11.58 3.51
C GLY A 25 16.43 -11.02 2.29
N GLU A 26 16.83 -11.44 1.09
CA GLU A 26 16.16 -11.16 -0.19
C GLU A 26 16.34 -12.33 -1.16
N LEU A 27 15.37 -12.53 -2.04
CA LEU A 27 15.41 -13.51 -3.12
C LEU A 27 15.33 -12.82 -4.48
N ARG A 28 16.42 -12.89 -5.24
CA ARG A 28 16.49 -12.32 -6.59
C ARG A 28 17.23 -13.20 -7.58
N PHE A 29 16.87 -13.07 -8.85
CA PHE A 29 17.72 -13.40 -9.98
C PHE A 29 18.38 -12.13 -10.51
N ILE A 30 19.63 -12.23 -10.98
CA ILE A 30 20.36 -11.15 -11.63
C ILE A 30 21.12 -11.67 -12.84
N ALA A 31 20.85 -11.10 -14.00
CA ALA A 31 21.68 -11.23 -15.19
C ALA A 31 22.60 -10.01 -15.28
N ARG A 32 23.91 -10.23 -15.12
CA ARG A 32 24.94 -9.19 -15.30
C ARG A 32 25.40 -9.20 -16.75
N LEU A 33 24.88 -8.28 -17.54
CA LEU A 33 25.07 -8.25 -18.98
C LEU A 33 26.08 -7.17 -19.38
N LYS A 34 26.63 -7.28 -20.60
CA LYS A 34 27.68 -6.38 -21.08
C LYS A 34 27.11 -4.98 -21.32
N PRO A 35 27.60 -3.93 -20.63
CA PRO A 35 27.06 -2.58 -20.76
C PRO A 35 27.32 -2.00 -22.16
N ASP A 36 28.45 -2.31 -22.79
CA ASP A 36 28.76 -1.85 -24.16
C ASP A 36 27.84 -2.45 -25.25
N VAL A 37 27.11 -3.54 -24.92
CA VAL A 37 26.18 -4.21 -25.84
C VAL A 37 24.73 -3.88 -25.50
N LEU A 38 24.39 -3.81 -24.21
CA LEU A 38 23.03 -3.55 -23.72
C LEU A 38 23.05 -2.35 -22.75
N PRO A 39 23.38 -1.13 -23.21
CA PRO A 39 23.54 0.02 -22.32
C PRO A 39 22.22 0.61 -21.83
N TYR A 40 21.11 0.37 -22.55
CA TYR A 40 19.85 1.07 -22.33
C TYR A 40 18.86 0.24 -21.51
N GLU A 41 17.99 0.92 -20.77
CA GLU A 41 17.03 0.33 -19.84
C GLU A 41 15.58 0.64 -20.28
N TYR A 42 14.67 -0.33 -20.13
CA TYR A 42 13.26 -0.23 -20.54
C TYR A 42 12.34 -0.72 -19.41
N PRO A 43 11.20 -0.06 -19.14
CA PRO A 43 10.58 1.01 -19.93
C PRO A 43 10.93 2.45 -19.54
N TYR A 44 11.65 2.65 -18.44
CA TYR A 44 11.80 3.99 -17.84
C TYR A 44 13.07 4.74 -18.23
N GLY A 45 13.86 4.19 -19.15
CA GLY A 45 15.07 4.85 -19.63
C GLY A 45 16.15 4.91 -18.55
N ASP A 46 16.93 5.98 -18.57
CA ASP A 46 18.18 6.13 -17.83
C ASP A 46 18.03 6.50 -16.34
N VAL A 47 16.80 6.57 -15.82
CA VAL A 47 16.52 6.92 -14.41
C VAL A 47 17.18 5.95 -13.42
N SER A 48 17.42 4.70 -13.86
CA SER A 48 18.13 3.65 -13.13
C SER A 48 19.56 3.41 -13.60
N THR A 49 20.07 4.19 -14.55
CA THR A 49 21.49 4.16 -14.94
C THR A 49 22.30 4.95 -13.91
N THR A 50 23.14 4.26 -13.17
CA THR A 50 23.98 4.83 -12.09
C THR A 50 25.47 4.80 -12.41
N ALA A 51 25.83 4.37 -13.64
CA ALA A 51 27.18 4.44 -14.17
C ALA A 51 27.77 5.85 -13.95
N ASP A 52 29.05 5.91 -13.56
CA ASP A 52 29.80 7.14 -13.27
C ASP A 52 29.21 8.05 -12.17
N GLY A 53 28.19 7.57 -11.45
CA GLY A 53 27.51 8.32 -10.42
C GLY A 53 28.28 8.42 -9.10
N THR A 54 28.10 9.55 -8.41
CA THR A 54 28.57 9.70 -7.02
C THR A 54 27.42 9.41 -6.06
N ALA A 55 27.62 8.54 -5.08
CA ALA A 55 26.58 8.20 -4.11
C ALA A 55 26.13 9.43 -3.28
N ILE A 56 24.82 9.63 -3.17
CA ILE A 56 24.20 10.71 -2.38
C ILE A 56 23.32 10.19 -1.24
N GLU A 57 22.92 8.91 -1.27
CA GLU A 57 22.23 8.25 -0.18
C GLU A 57 22.62 6.77 -0.13
N GLY A 58 23.25 6.36 0.97
CA GLY A 58 23.79 5.01 1.11
C GLY A 58 24.75 4.66 -0.03
N SER A 59 24.48 3.55 -0.71
CA SER A 59 25.20 3.09 -1.90
C SER A 59 24.26 2.67 -3.03
N ASP A 60 23.03 3.21 -3.02
CA ASP A 60 21.98 2.86 -3.98
C ASP A 60 21.26 4.04 -4.61
N VAL A 61 21.55 5.29 -4.21
CA VAL A 61 21.13 6.50 -4.90
C VAL A 61 22.36 7.34 -5.24
N PHE A 62 22.44 7.77 -6.49
CA PHE A 62 23.60 8.41 -7.08
C PHE A 62 23.22 9.73 -7.74
N LEU A 63 24.19 10.62 -7.89
CA LEU A 63 24.13 11.79 -8.75
C LEU A 63 24.98 11.52 -10.00
N VAL A 64 24.37 11.60 -11.18
CA VAL A 64 24.99 11.44 -12.49
C VAL A 64 24.67 12.70 -13.29
N ASP A 65 25.69 13.46 -13.69
CA ASP A 65 25.54 14.69 -14.48
C ASP A 65 24.49 15.70 -13.94
N GLY A 66 24.39 15.81 -12.62
CA GLY A 66 23.46 16.72 -11.94
C GLY A 66 22.03 16.18 -11.76
N GLU A 67 21.76 14.96 -12.24
CA GLU A 67 20.50 14.25 -12.06
C GLU A 67 20.62 13.10 -11.06
N THR A 68 19.60 12.89 -10.25
CA THR A 68 19.59 11.78 -9.30
C THR A 68 19.10 10.50 -9.95
N ARG A 69 19.81 9.40 -9.68
CA ARG A 69 19.62 8.08 -10.30
C ARG A 69 19.63 6.99 -9.25
N SER A 70 18.88 5.93 -9.48
CA SER A 70 18.86 4.77 -8.59
C SER A 70 18.29 3.57 -9.31
N LYS A 71 18.86 2.39 -9.07
CA LYS A 71 18.26 1.11 -9.46
C LYS A 71 16.78 0.96 -9.05
N PHE A 72 16.37 1.63 -7.96
CA PHE A 72 14.98 1.61 -7.51
C PHE A 72 14.03 2.40 -8.45
N TYR A 73 14.54 3.31 -9.26
CA TYR A 73 13.73 4.12 -10.18
C TYR A 73 13.32 3.35 -11.44
N SER A 74 13.84 2.13 -11.65
CA SER A 74 13.32 1.20 -12.66
C SER A 74 11.99 0.56 -12.26
N SER A 75 11.63 0.60 -10.98
CA SER A 75 10.60 -0.27 -10.41
C SER A 75 9.19 -0.03 -10.97
N THR A 76 8.40 -1.09 -11.07
CA THR A 76 6.97 -1.07 -11.44
C THR A 76 6.14 -1.76 -10.37
N ARG A 77 4.84 -1.41 -10.24
CA ARG A 77 3.93 -2.22 -9.42
C ARG A 77 3.79 -3.61 -10.04
N PHE A 78 3.88 -4.66 -9.23
CA PHE A 78 3.75 -6.05 -9.68
C PHE A 78 2.46 -6.33 -10.47
N ILE A 79 1.33 -5.69 -10.12
CA ILE A 79 0.09 -5.80 -10.89
C ILE A 79 0.16 -5.19 -12.30
N ASP A 80 1.03 -4.21 -12.52
CA ASP A 80 1.22 -3.54 -13.81
C ASP A 80 2.41 -4.10 -14.60
N GLU A 81 3.16 -5.04 -14.02
CA GLU A 81 4.36 -5.60 -14.63
C GLU A 81 3.99 -6.40 -15.88
N ASN A 82 4.45 -5.92 -17.04
CA ASN A 82 4.29 -6.61 -18.31
C ASN A 82 5.62 -7.19 -18.80
N VAL A 83 6.68 -6.39 -18.75
CA VAL A 83 8.03 -6.73 -19.18
C VAL A 83 8.96 -5.59 -18.79
N HIS A 84 10.16 -5.93 -18.36
CA HIS A 84 11.28 -4.99 -18.22
C HIS A 84 12.50 -5.57 -18.92
N CYS A 85 13.27 -4.69 -19.56
CA CYS A 85 14.36 -5.11 -20.41
C CYS A 85 15.59 -4.24 -20.22
N VAL A 86 16.69 -4.77 -20.71
CA VAL A 86 17.86 -3.99 -21.10
C VAL A 86 18.13 -4.24 -22.58
N TRP A 87 18.60 -3.24 -23.30
CA TRP A 87 18.71 -3.31 -24.75
C TRP A 87 19.85 -2.45 -25.28
N GLY A 88 20.21 -2.71 -26.53
CA GLY A 88 21.18 -1.93 -27.28
C GLY A 88 21.06 -2.17 -28.78
N ASP A 89 21.70 -1.31 -29.56
CA ASP A 89 21.62 -1.28 -31.02
C ASP A 89 22.97 -1.05 -31.70
N THR A 90 24.07 -1.04 -30.93
CA THR A 90 25.42 -0.73 -31.42
C THR A 90 25.94 -1.71 -32.48
N VAL A 91 25.58 -2.99 -32.37
CA VAL A 91 25.97 -4.04 -33.33
C VAL A 91 24.73 -4.54 -34.08
N ASP A 92 23.71 -4.92 -33.32
CA ASP A 92 22.39 -5.31 -33.75
C ASP A 92 21.42 -4.81 -32.68
N THR A 93 20.16 -4.53 -33.03
CA THR A 93 19.14 -4.35 -32.01
C THR A 93 18.97 -5.66 -31.25
N ILE A 94 19.21 -5.64 -29.94
CA ILE A 94 19.09 -6.78 -29.04
C ILE A 94 18.38 -6.31 -27.77
N HIS A 95 17.40 -7.07 -27.32
CA HIS A 95 16.77 -6.91 -26.01
C HIS A 95 17.00 -8.18 -25.20
N ALA A 96 17.32 -8.02 -23.92
CA ALA A 96 17.18 -9.05 -22.91
C ALA A 96 16.09 -8.61 -21.95
N CYS A 97 15.01 -9.39 -21.85
CA CYS A 97 13.81 -9.01 -21.13
C CYS A 97 13.44 -10.06 -20.09
N ILE A 98 13.03 -9.62 -18.90
CA ILE A 98 12.40 -10.47 -17.89
C ILE A 98 10.89 -10.30 -17.97
N MET A 99 10.17 -11.42 -17.87
CA MET A 99 8.72 -11.44 -17.70
C MET A 99 8.36 -12.44 -16.60
N THR A 100 7.37 -12.07 -15.80
CA THR A 100 6.95 -12.78 -14.58
C THR A 100 5.46 -13.15 -14.67
N PRO A 101 5.08 -14.20 -15.43
CA PRO A 101 3.68 -14.63 -15.55
C PRO A 101 3.00 -14.99 -14.23
N GLN A 102 3.80 -15.30 -13.20
CA GLN A 102 3.32 -15.69 -11.89
C GLN A 102 4.20 -15.11 -10.78
N GLN A 103 3.59 -14.34 -9.88
CA GLN A 103 4.20 -13.74 -8.69
C GLN A 103 3.56 -14.26 -7.38
N GLU A 104 3.01 -15.48 -7.44
CA GLU A 104 2.25 -16.05 -6.31
C GLU A 104 3.07 -16.26 -5.04
N SER A 105 4.38 -16.45 -5.15
CA SER A 105 5.27 -16.66 -4.01
C SER A 105 6.04 -15.39 -3.62
N SER A 106 5.86 -14.29 -4.33
CA SER A 106 6.37 -12.98 -3.91
C SER A 106 5.63 -12.47 -2.66
N SER A 107 6.09 -11.33 -2.11
CA SER A 107 5.53 -10.72 -0.90
C SER A 107 5.30 -9.22 -1.06
N GLY A 108 4.21 -8.71 -0.48
CA GLY A 108 3.85 -7.29 -0.48
C GLY A 108 2.57 -6.96 -1.26
N GLY A 109 1.94 -7.97 -1.87
CA GLY A 109 0.70 -7.82 -2.62
C GLY A 109 0.86 -7.17 -4.01
N PRO A 110 -0.26 -6.83 -4.67
CA PRO A 110 -0.28 -6.39 -6.08
C PRO A 110 0.47 -5.08 -6.33
N PHE A 111 0.59 -4.23 -5.32
CA PHE A 111 1.15 -2.88 -5.46
C PHE A 111 2.60 -2.78 -5.01
N PHE A 112 3.18 -3.91 -4.58
CA PHE A 112 4.61 -4.00 -4.32
C PHE A 112 5.39 -3.69 -5.61
N ARG A 113 6.59 -3.12 -5.44
CA ARG A 113 7.46 -2.73 -6.54
C ARG A 113 8.91 -2.94 -6.12
N ASP A 114 9.75 -3.35 -7.03
CA ASP A 114 11.15 -3.63 -6.74
C ASP A 114 12.05 -3.33 -7.94
N ILE A 115 13.36 -3.53 -7.77
CA ILE A 115 14.37 -3.25 -8.78
C ILE A 115 14.21 -4.19 -9.98
N ASP A 116 14.19 -3.60 -11.17
CA ASP A 116 13.96 -4.28 -12.45
C ASP A 116 15.24 -4.27 -13.30
N ASN A 117 15.93 -3.14 -13.39
CA ASN A 117 17.21 -3.00 -14.09
C ASN A 117 18.10 -1.90 -13.46
N ASN A 118 19.40 -1.98 -13.76
CA ASN A 118 20.39 -0.98 -13.39
C ASN A 118 21.64 -1.12 -14.24
N ASN A 119 21.91 -0.17 -15.15
CA ASN A 119 23.23 0.00 -15.72
C ASN A 119 24.15 0.68 -14.68
N ALA A 120 25.02 -0.13 -14.08
CA ALA A 120 25.90 0.25 -12.97
C ALA A 120 27.32 0.63 -13.43
N GLY A 121 27.55 0.74 -14.74
CA GLY A 121 28.86 1.04 -15.33
C GLY A 121 29.68 -0.22 -15.59
N ASP A 122 29.94 -1.04 -14.58
CA ASP A 122 30.66 -2.32 -14.74
C ASP A 122 29.81 -3.42 -15.41
N SER A 123 28.48 -3.26 -15.36
CA SER A 123 27.50 -4.22 -15.81
C SER A 123 26.14 -3.54 -16.03
N THR A 124 25.41 -3.98 -17.04
CA THR A 124 23.97 -3.71 -17.13
C THR A 124 23.23 -4.87 -16.48
N ASN A 125 22.69 -4.61 -15.30
CA ASN A 125 22.02 -5.61 -14.48
C ASN A 125 20.53 -5.66 -14.79
N LEU A 126 20.03 -6.87 -15.07
CA LEU A 126 18.61 -7.15 -15.27
C LEU A 126 18.14 -8.12 -14.18
N TYR A 127 17.05 -7.78 -13.49
CA TYR A 127 16.64 -8.45 -12.26
C TYR A 127 15.30 -9.17 -12.39
N ASN A 128 15.08 -10.14 -11.50
CA ASN A 128 13.75 -10.47 -11.00
C ASN A 128 13.85 -10.54 -9.48
N TYR A 129 13.34 -9.53 -8.80
CA TYR A 129 13.22 -9.52 -7.35
C TYR A 129 11.96 -10.27 -6.94
N MET A 130 12.13 -11.54 -6.59
CA MET A 130 11.03 -12.40 -6.18
C MET A 130 10.51 -11.98 -4.80
N ASN A 131 11.38 -11.57 -3.90
CA ASN A 131 11.03 -10.85 -2.68
C ASN A 131 12.21 -9.98 -2.22
N SER A 132 11.95 -9.00 -1.34
CA SER A 132 12.99 -8.22 -0.66
C SER A 132 12.45 -7.55 0.61
N GLY A 133 13.36 -6.97 1.39
CA GLY A 133 13.02 -6.04 2.47
C GLY A 133 12.66 -4.61 2.01
N HIS A 134 12.54 -4.34 0.70
CA HIS A 134 12.29 -2.99 0.18
C HIS A 134 10.83 -2.59 0.35
N ALA A 135 10.53 -1.74 1.35
CA ALA A 135 9.17 -1.33 1.70
C ALA A 135 8.22 -2.54 1.92
N GLN A 136 8.75 -3.64 2.45
CA GLN A 136 8.03 -4.90 2.62
C GLN A 136 6.92 -4.78 3.68
N THR A 137 5.75 -5.34 3.37
CA THR A 137 4.56 -5.29 4.25
C THR A 137 4.04 -6.67 4.65
N GLU A 138 4.56 -7.74 4.03
CA GLU A 138 4.21 -9.12 4.31
C GLU A 138 5.44 -9.98 4.62
N SER A 139 5.24 -11.08 5.34
CA SER A 139 6.28 -12.10 5.49
C SER A 139 6.62 -12.75 4.13
N PHE A 140 7.86 -13.23 4.00
CA PHE A 140 8.29 -14.00 2.84
C PHE A 140 7.58 -15.36 2.75
N ARG A 141 7.30 -15.80 1.52
CA ARG A 141 6.71 -17.10 1.22
C ARG A 141 7.79 -18.06 0.71
N THR A 142 7.78 -19.27 1.24
CA THR A 142 8.62 -20.38 0.73
C THR A 142 7.91 -21.13 -0.39
N GLY A 143 8.63 -22.02 -1.07
CA GLY A 143 8.11 -22.80 -2.18
C GLY A 143 8.71 -22.36 -3.51
N LEU A 144 7.99 -22.62 -4.61
CA LEU A 144 8.45 -22.28 -5.95
C LEU A 144 8.08 -20.84 -6.31
N HIS A 145 9.10 -20.01 -6.53
CA HIS A 145 8.97 -18.69 -7.14
C HIS A 145 9.10 -18.78 -8.66
N GLY A 146 8.18 -18.12 -9.38
CA GLY A 146 8.00 -18.24 -10.82
C GLY A 146 6.96 -19.29 -11.23
N PRO A 147 7.03 -19.82 -12.47
CA PRO A 147 8.09 -19.58 -13.45
C PRO A 147 8.20 -18.12 -13.91
N TYR A 148 9.41 -17.68 -14.21
CA TYR A 148 9.73 -16.42 -14.87
C TYR A 148 10.64 -16.71 -16.06
N VAL A 149 10.73 -15.81 -17.02
CA VAL A 149 11.47 -16.05 -18.26
C VAL A 149 12.39 -14.88 -18.56
N MET A 150 13.61 -15.19 -18.97
CA MET A 150 14.51 -14.24 -19.62
C MET A 150 14.51 -14.53 -21.13
N GLN A 151 13.95 -13.61 -21.91
CA GLN A 151 13.84 -13.74 -23.37
C GLN A 151 14.79 -12.78 -24.07
N PHE A 152 15.43 -13.26 -25.13
CA PHE A 152 16.24 -12.47 -26.04
C PHE A 152 15.48 -12.23 -27.34
N SER A 153 15.43 -10.97 -27.80
CA SER A 153 14.80 -10.61 -29.08
C SER A 153 15.67 -9.66 -29.89
N ARG A 154 15.63 -9.77 -31.23
CA ARG A 154 16.27 -8.80 -32.14
C ARG A 154 15.34 -7.68 -32.60
N SER A 155 14.04 -7.88 -32.49
CA SER A 155 13.02 -6.93 -32.90
C SER A 155 11.80 -7.07 -32.00
N GLY A 156 11.23 -5.95 -31.58
CA GLY A 156 10.06 -5.92 -30.71
C GLY A 156 10.38 -6.29 -29.27
N ILE A 157 9.52 -5.80 -28.37
CA ILE A 157 9.57 -6.09 -26.95
C ILE A 157 8.55 -7.20 -26.68
N PRO A 158 8.95 -8.34 -26.11
CA PRO A 158 8.03 -9.41 -25.78
C PRO A 158 7.03 -8.97 -24.68
N SER A 159 5.92 -9.69 -24.53
CA SER A 159 4.91 -9.40 -23.50
C SER A 159 4.65 -10.65 -22.67
N VAL A 160 4.49 -10.47 -21.34
CA VAL A 160 4.13 -11.57 -20.44
C VAL A 160 2.88 -12.33 -20.88
N LYS A 161 1.94 -11.66 -21.56
CA LYS A 161 0.71 -12.27 -22.09
C LYS A 161 0.96 -13.33 -23.17
N SER A 162 2.12 -13.29 -23.82
CA SER A 162 2.51 -14.26 -24.86
C SER A 162 3.26 -15.47 -24.31
N ILE A 163 3.56 -15.50 -23.01
CA ILE A 163 4.39 -16.52 -22.39
C ILE A 163 3.51 -17.67 -21.89
N ASP A 164 3.78 -18.87 -22.41
CA ASP A 164 3.22 -20.12 -21.92
C ASP A 164 4.26 -20.86 -21.08
N THR A 165 3.99 -21.05 -19.79
CA THR A 165 4.82 -21.84 -18.88
C THR A 165 4.15 -23.14 -18.44
N SER A 166 3.04 -23.54 -19.09
CA SER A 166 2.26 -24.71 -18.68
C SER A 166 3.08 -26.01 -18.73
N PHE A 167 4.00 -26.13 -19.69
CA PHE A 167 4.90 -27.28 -19.88
C PHE A 167 5.77 -27.61 -18.64
N PHE A 168 5.90 -26.70 -17.66
CA PHE A 168 6.55 -27.01 -16.39
C PHE A 168 5.88 -28.18 -15.64
N SER A 169 4.61 -28.51 -15.94
CA SER A 169 3.93 -29.69 -15.39
C SER A 169 4.58 -31.02 -15.78
N GLU A 170 5.35 -31.05 -16.87
CA GLU A 170 5.96 -32.26 -17.42
C GLU A 170 7.40 -32.48 -16.92
N LEU A 171 7.96 -31.50 -16.19
CA LEU A 171 9.39 -31.45 -15.86
C LEU A 171 9.73 -31.84 -14.42
N SER A 172 8.73 -32.28 -13.65
CA SER A 172 8.89 -32.65 -12.23
C SER A 172 9.55 -31.55 -11.37
N VAL A 173 9.25 -30.28 -11.65
CA VAL A 173 9.79 -29.12 -10.91
C VAL A 173 9.23 -29.10 -9.50
N THR A 174 10.11 -29.09 -8.50
CA THR A 174 9.71 -29.12 -7.08
C THR A 174 8.87 -27.90 -6.72
N GLY A 175 7.75 -28.13 -6.05
CA GLY A 175 6.81 -27.08 -5.64
C GLY A 175 5.92 -26.52 -6.76
N TYR A 176 6.07 -27.00 -8.00
CA TYR A 176 5.18 -26.62 -9.09
C TYR A 176 3.79 -27.23 -8.89
N VAL A 177 2.75 -26.39 -8.98
CA VAL A 177 1.35 -26.81 -8.92
C VAL A 177 0.72 -26.51 -10.28
N ALA A 178 0.36 -27.55 -11.02
CA ALA A 178 -0.25 -27.42 -12.34
C ALA A 178 -1.69 -26.87 -12.26
N ALA A 179 -2.19 -26.34 -13.38
CA ALA A 179 -3.55 -25.78 -13.48
C ALA A 179 -4.65 -26.75 -13.04
N SER A 180 -4.50 -28.05 -13.32
CA SER A 180 -5.45 -29.09 -12.91
C SER A 180 -5.56 -29.28 -11.40
N SER A 181 -4.55 -28.85 -10.63
CA SER A 181 -4.53 -28.90 -9.16
C SER A 181 -4.86 -27.55 -8.51
N ARG A 182 -5.33 -26.57 -9.30
CA ARG A 182 -5.70 -25.23 -8.86
C ARG A 182 -7.21 -25.03 -8.94
N GLY A 183 -7.71 -24.05 -8.20
CA GLY A 183 -9.09 -23.57 -8.29
C GLY A 183 -9.13 -22.08 -8.61
N TYR A 184 -10.33 -21.53 -8.62
CA TYR A 184 -10.58 -20.12 -8.91
C TYR A 184 -11.56 -19.52 -7.92
N VAL A 185 -11.58 -18.19 -7.83
CA VAL A 185 -12.63 -17.41 -7.18
C VAL A 185 -13.23 -16.47 -8.22
N SER A 186 -14.55 -16.43 -8.32
CA SER A 186 -15.26 -15.47 -9.17
C SER A 186 -16.38 -14.79 -8.40
N GLY A 187 -16.75 -13.58 -8.82
CA GLY A 187 -17.80 -12.82 -8.15
C GLY A 187 -17.90 -11.40 -8.67
N THR A 188 -18.57 -10.56 -7.89
CA THR A 188 -18.72 -9.12 -8.17
C THR A 188 -18.23 -8.29 -6.99
N ALA A 189 -17.39 -7.31 -7.27
CA ALA A 189 -16.97 -6.25 -6.38
C ALA A 189 -17.93 -5.06 -6.48
N THR A 190 -18.45 -4.56 -5.37
CA THR A 190 -19.43 -3.45 -5.38
C THR A 190 -19.06 -2.34 -4.40
N GLY A 191 -19.68 -1.17 -4.54
CA GLY A 191 -19.48 -0.03 -3.63
C GLY A 191 -18.17 0.75 -3.84
N VAL A 192 -17.42 0.47 -4.91
CA VAL A 192 -16.29 1.28 -5.36
C VAL A 192 -16.77 2.22 -6.48
N SER A 193 -16.42 3.50 -6.40
CA SER A 193 -16.72 4.48 -7.46
C SER A 193 -16.06 4.07 -8.78
N SER A 194 -16.74 4.30 -9.91
CA SER A 194 -16.19 4.04 -11.26
C SER A 194 -14.99 4.90 -11.62
N SER A 195 -14.69 5.94 -10.83
CA SER A 195 -13.48 6.76 -10.94
C SER A 195 -12.21 6.03 -10.50
N PHE A 196 -12.32 4.91 -9.79
CA PHE A 196 -11.18 4.15 -9.26
C PHE A 196 -11.06 2.78 -9.94
N GLN A 197 -9.83 2.29 -10.06
CA GLN A 197 -9.59 0.92 -10.50
C GLN A 197 -10.05 -0.04 -9.39
N VAL A 198 -10.82 -1.07 -9.74
CA VAL A 198 -11.29 -2.04 -8.74
C VAL A 198 -10.31 -3.20 -8.71
N VAL A 199 -9.59 -3.39 -7.60
CA VAL A 199 -8.61 -4.49 -7.45
C VAL A 199 -9.07 -5.43 -6.36
N VAL A 200 -9.05 -6.73 -6.68
CA VAL A 200 -9.29 -7.82 -5.72
C VAL A 200 -8.00 -8.59 -5.51
N HIS A 201 -7.61 -8.79 -4.26
CA HIS A 201 -6.37 -9.46 -3.86
C HIS A 201 -6.70 -10.62 -2.93
N TRP A 202 -6.04 -11.75 -3.13
CA TRP A 202 -6.13 -12.92 -2.27
C TRP A 202 -4.76 -13.28 -1.76
N TYR A 203 -4.60 -13.49 -0.46
CA TYR A 203 -3.33 -13.92 0.09
C TYR A 203 -3.48 -14.80 1.33
N ASN A 204 -2.49 -15.65 1.54
CA ASN A 204 -2.21 -16.35 2.79
C ASN A 204 -0.69 -16.52 2.93
N SER A 205 -0.24 -17.34 3.88
CA SER A 205 1.19 -17.60 4.11
C SER A 205 1.88 -18.37 3.00
N ALA A 206 1.14 -19.03 2.11
CA ALA A 206 1.68 -19.86 1.03
C ALA A 206 1.68 -19.18 -0.34
N ALA A 207 0.71 -18.30 -0.61
CA ALA A 207 0.60 -17.61 -1.89
C ALA A 207 -0.17 -16.28 -1.83
N GLN A 208 0.03 -15.43 -2.85
CA GLN A 208 -0.73 -14.22 -3.17
C GLN A 208 -1.24 -14.23 -4.62
N TYR A 209 -2.36 -13.57 -4.90
CA TYR A 209 -2.95 -13.46 -6.24
C TYR A 209 -3.79 -12.19 -6.34
N TRP A 210 -3.97 -11.64 -7.54
CA TRP A 210 -4.82 -10.46 -7.74
C TRP A 210 -5.53 -10.48 -9.08
N ALA A 211 -6.59 -9.68 -9.18
CA ALA A 211 -7.28 -9.39 -10.43
C ALA A 211 -7.83 -7.96 -10.40
N VAL A 212 -7.81 -7.31 -11.57
CA VAL A 212 -8.58 -6.09 -11.81
C VAL A 212 -10.00 -6.50 -12.19
N ALA A 213 -10.99 -6.03 -11.45
CA ALA A 213 -12.39 -6.26 -11.79
C ALA A 213 -12.81 -5.37 -12.96
N SER A 214 -13.81 -5.82 -13.73
CA SER A 214 -14.40 -5.03 -14.80
C SER A 214 -15.09 -3.77 -14.26
N SER A 215 -15.53 -2.89 -15.15
CA SER A 215 -16.33 -1.71 -14.79
C SER A 215 -17.67 -2.03 -14.12
N SER A 216 -18.20 -3.25 -14.30
CA SER A 216 -19.37 -3.77 -13.57
C SER A 216 -19.01 -4.46 -12.25
N GLY A 217 -17.72 -4.47 -11.88
CA GLY A 217 -17.19 -5.13 -10.70
C GLY A 217 -16.99 -6.63 -10.87
N ALA A 218 -17.27 -7.22 -12.03
CA ALA A 218 -17.07 -8.66 -12.23
C ALA A 218 -15.58 -9.01 -12.22
N PHE A 219 -15.20 -10.07 -11.51
CA PHE A 219 -13.82 -10.57 -11.49
C PHE A 219 -13.77 -12.09 -11.50
N THR A 220 -12.65 -12.60 -11.97
CA THR A 220 -12.21 -13.99 -11.82
C THR A 220 -10.74 -13.95 -11.43
N SER A 221 -10.36 -14.68 -10.39
CA SER A 221 -8.96 -14.79 -9.95
C SER A 221 -8.09 -15.49 -11.01
N PRO A 222 -6.76 -15.38 -10.93
CA PRO A 222 -5.86 -16.35 -11.53
C PRO A 222 -6.13 -17.78 -11.01
N ALA A 223 -5.45 -18.78 -11.58
CA ALA A 223 -5.49 -20.15 -11.06
C ALA A 223 -4.76 -20.21 -9.70
N MET A 224 -5.50 -20.44 -8.62
CA MET A 224 -5.02 -20.36 -7.24
C MET A 224 -4.72 -21.76 -6.68
N LYS A 225 -3.62 -21.90 -5.93
CA LYS A 225 -3.38 -23.07 -5.08
C LYS A 225 -4.57 -23.27 -4.11
N PRO A 226 -5.03 -24.51 -3.85
CA PRO A 226 -6.06 -24.76 -2.87
C PRO A 226 -5.68 -24.23 -1.48
N GLY A 227 -6.67 -23.74 -0.73
CA GLY A 227 -6.45 -23.18 0.61
C GLY A 227 -7.43 -22.07 0.95
N THR A 228 -7.35 -21.58 2.18
CA THR A 228 -8.12 -20.42 2.64
C THR A 228 -7.27 -19.16 2.51
N TYR A 229 -7.87 -18.11 1.95
CA TYR A 229 -7.22 -16.83 1.66
C TYR A 229 -7.97 -15.69 2.34
N THR A 230 -7.23 -14.70 2.82
CA THR A 230 -7.76 -13.35 3.03
C THR A 230 -8.02 -12.75 1.65
N MET A 231 -9.24 -12.26 1.43
CA MET A 231 -9.67 -11.59 0.21
C MET A 231 -9.91 -10.11 0.50
N VAL A 232 -9.20 -9.22 -0.19
CA VAL A 232 -9.21 -7.77 0.02
C VAL A 232 -9.74 -7.08 -1.23
N LEU A 233 -10.57 -6.06 -1.02
CA LEU A 233 -11.04 -5.15 -2.06
C LEU A 233 -10.34 -3.80 -1.89
N TYR A 234 -9.80 -3.28 -2.98
CA TYR A 234 -9.23 -1.95 -3.06
C TYR A 234 -9.99 -1.09 -4.06
N GLN A 235 -10.09 0.21 -3.74
CA GLN A 235 -10.31 1.25 -4.74
C GLN A 235 -8.93 1.83 -5.08
N THR A 236 -8.48 1.58 -6.30
CA THR A 236 -7.08 1.71 -6.71
C THR A 236 -6.18 0.93 -5.74
N GLU A 237 -5.52 1.56 -4.76
CA GLU A 237 -4.70 0.91 -3.73
C GLU A 237 -5.22 1.12 -2.30
N PHE A 238 -6.31 1.88 -2.13
CA PHE A 238 -6.92 2.11 -0.82
C PHE A 238 -7.79 0.92 -0.43
N LYS A 239 -7.47 0.27 0.69
CA LYS A 239 -8.20 -0.89 1.19
C LYS A 239 -9.59 -0.49 1.68
N VAL A 240 -10.64 -1.02 1.08
CA VAL A 240 -12.03 -0.68 1.42
C VAL A 240 -12.84 -1.82 2.01
N ALA A 241 -12.40 -3.08 1.85
CA ALA A 241 -13.02 -4.23 2.50
C ALA A 241 -12.05 -5.41 2.62
N SER A 242 -12.37 -6.34 3.51
CA SER A 242 -11.64 -7.60 3.68
C SER A 242 -12.60 -8.71 4.12
N THR A 243 -12.43 -9.92 3.58
CA THR A 243 -13.16 -11.13 3.98
C THR A 243 -12.25 -12.35 3.83
N THR A 244 -12.80 -13.56 3.95
CA THR A 244 -12.11 -14.82 3.69
C THR A 244 -12.83 -15.65 2.62
N VAL A 245 -12.08 -16.46 1.90
CA VAL A 245 -12.58 -17.41 0.89
C VAL A 245 -11.71 -18.66 0.85
N THR A 246 -12.31 -19.81 0.55
CA THR A 246 -11.61 -21.08 0.39
C THR A 246 -11.64 -21.51 -1.07
N VAL A 247 -10.49 -21.94 -1.58
CA VAL A 247 -10.28 -22.45 -2.94
C VAL A 247 -10.04 -23.96 -2.86
N SER A 248 -10.72 -24.70 -3.74
CA SER A 248 -10.55 -26.14 -3.93
C SER A 248 -10.07 -26.43 -5.35
N ALA A 249 -9.21 -27.44 -5.52
CA ALA A 249 -8.71 -27.83 -6.85
C ALA A 249 -9.85 -28.22 -7.80
N GLY A 250 -9.75 -27.81 -9.06
CA GLY A 250 -10.72 -28.09 -10.12
C GLY A 250 -12.03 -27.33 -10.01
N GLN A 251 -12.20 -26.44 -9.01
CA GLN A 251 -13.46 -25.75 -8.75
C GLN A 251 -13.32 -24.23 -8.82
N THR A 252 -14.44 -23.57 -9.12
CA THR A 252 -14.58 -22.10 -9.00
C THR A 252 -15.49 -21.78 -7.83
N THR A 253 -14.95 -21.14 -6.79
CA THR A 253 -15.72 -20.66 -5.64
C THR A 253 -16.36 -19.32 -5.99
N SER A 254 -17.70 -19.23 -5.90
CA SER A 254 -18.41 -17.96 -6.05
C SER A 254 -18.33 -17.15 -4.74
N LYS A 255 -17.73 -15.95 -4.80
CA LYS A 255 -17.58 -15.06 -3.64
C LYS A 255 -17.53 -13.61 -4.09
N SER A 256 -18.59 -12.84 -3.82
CA SER A 256 -18.62 -11.39 -4.00
C SER A 256 -18.06 -10.64 -2.79
N ILE A 257 -17.66 -9.39 -2.99
CA ILE A 257 -17.15 -8.50 -1.93
C ILE A 257 -17.67 -7.07 -2.16
N ALA A 258 -17.99 -6.34 -1.10
CA ALA A 258 -18.49 -4.97 -1.19
C ALA A 258 -17.63 -4.04 -0.35
N SER A 259 -17.41 -2.81 -0.82
CA SER A 259 -16.75 -1.75 -0.06
C SER A 259 -17.49 -1.51 1.27
N THR A 260 -16.72 -1.43 2.35
CA THR A 260 -17.19 -0.99 3.66
C THR A 260 -16.77 0.43 3.99
N PHE A 261 -16.03 1.08 3.08
CA PHE A 261 -15.62 2.46 3.23
C PHE A 261 -16.82 3.39 2.98
N SER A 262 -17.29 4.02 4.05
CA SER A 262 -18.44 4.92 4.01
C SER A 262 -17.99 6.36 3.75
N THR A 263 -18.60 6.97 2.75
CA THR A 263 -18.53 8.41 2.47
C THR A 263 -19.81 9.15 2.90
N SER A 264 -20.65 8.50 3.70
CA SER A 264 -21.91 9.06 4.24
C SER A 264 -21.60 10.05 5.37
N HIS A 265 -21.18 11.24 4.98
CA HIS A 265 -20.88 12.39 5.82
C HIS A 265 -20.98 13.68 5.00
N THR A 266 -21.02 14.82 5.68
CA THR A 266 -20.97 16.12 5.00
C THR A 266 -19.52 16.61 4.95
N THR A 267 -18.92 16.50 3.78
CA THR A 267 -17.55 17.00 3.51
C THR A 267 -17.53 18.52 3.49
N LEU A 268 -16.64 19.11 4.30
CA LEU A 268 -16.35 20.55 4.29
C LEU A 268 -15.26 20.89 3.27
N PHE A 269 -14.23 20.06 3.20
CA PHE A 269 -13.26 20.04 2.10
C PHE A 269 -12.58 18.67 2.00
N LYS A 270 -12.04 18.39 0.81
CA LYS A 270 -11.21 17.22 0.53
C LYS A 270 -10.02 17.64 -0.33
N ILE A 271 -8.83 17.10 -0.03
CA ILE A 271 -7.58 17.31 -0.76
C ILE A 271 -7.02 15.93 -1.12
N GLY A 272 -6.95 15.65 -2.42
CA GLY A 272 -6.63 14.32 -2.93
C GLY A 272 -7.85 13.40 -2.98
N GLU A 273 -7.60 12.13 -3.27
CA GLU A 273 -8.60 11.07 -3.37
C GLU A 273 -8.19 9.89 -2.47
N TYR A 274 -9.15 9.11 -1.98
CA TYR A 274 -8.83 7.90 -1.20
C TYR A 274 -8.44 6.76 -2.15
N ASP A 275 -7.34 6.90 -2.86
CA ASP A 275 -6.91 5.93 -3.87
C ASP A 275 -5.67 5.14 -3.44
N GLY A 276 -5.15 5.42 -2.24
CA GLY A 276 -4.00 4.76 -1.63
C GLY A 276 -2.68 5.21 -2.27
N GLN A 277 -2.68 6.36 -2.94
CA GLN A 277 -1.55 6.91 -3.68
C GLN A 277 -1.39 8.41 -3.40
N PRO A 278 -0.17 8.97 -3.54
CA PRO A 278 0.02 10.42 -3.54
C PRO A 278 -0.41 11.07 -4.86
N THR A 279 -1.28 10.45 -5.67
CA THR A 279 -1.54 10.87 -7.05
C THR A 279 -2.06 12.31 -7.13
N GLY A 280 -1.44 13.12 -7.99
CA GLY A 280 -1.81 14.53 -8.22
C GLY A 280 -1.24 15.52 -7.21
N PHE A 281 -0.70 15.07 -6.08
CA PHE A 281 0.01 15.93 -5.15
C PHE A 281 1.34 16.43 -5.75
N ARG A 282 1.89 17.51 -5.20
CA ARG A 282 3.17 18.08 -5.63
C ARG A 282 4.28 17.04 -5.56
N ASN A 283 5.06 16.92 -6.64
CA ASN A 283 6.18 15.98 -6.83
C ASN A 283 5.79 14.50 -6.96
N ALA A 284 4.50 14.14 -6.86
CA ALA A 284 4.05 12.76 -7.03
C ALA A 284 4.26 12.22 -8.45
N ASP A 285 4.29 13.11 -9.44
CA ASP A 285 4.59 12.82 -10.85
C ASP A 285 6.08 12.49 -11.09
N LYS A 286 6.97 12.86 -10.15
CA LYS A 286 8.42 12.79 -10.31
C LYS A 286 9.08 11.73 -9.43
N PHE A 287 8.66 11.61 -8.16
CA PHE A 287 9.42 10.84 -7.15
C PHE A 287 9.59 9.36 -7.47
N LEU A 288 8.72 8.78 -8.30
CA LEU A 288 8.87 7.40 -8.76
C LEU A 288 10.14 7.18 -9.58
N ARG A 289 10.71 8.26 -10.13
CA ARG A 289 11.79 8.23 -11.12
C ARG A 289 12.97 9.14 -10.77
N MET A 290 12.97 9.82 -9.63
CA MET A 290 14.09 10.64 -9.15
C MET A 290 14.00 10.86 -7.63
N HIS A 291 15.14 11.20 -7.03
CA HIS A 291 15.27 11.44 -5.59
C HIS A 291 14.57 12.73 -5.16
N PRO A 292 14.01 12.83 -3.94
CA PRO A 292 13.43 14.07 -3.42
C PRO A 292 14.39 15.29 -3.40
N SER A 293 15.71 15.07 -3.41
CA SER A 293 16.71 16.15 -3.51
C SER A 293 17.01 16.60 -4.94
N ASP A 294 16.44 15.95 -5.95
CA ASP A 294 16.70 16.28 -7.34
C ASP A 294 16.30 17.73 -7.64
N SER A 295 17.14 18.46 -8.37
CA SER A 295 16.89 19.87 -8.69
C SER A 295 15.64 20.09 -9.54
N ARG A 296 15.15 19.04 -10.20
CA ARG A 296 13.91 19.04 -11.00
C ARG A 296 12.64 18.94 -10.13
N MET A 297 12.76 18.61 -8.84
CA MET A 297 11.65 18.65 -7.90
C MET A 297 11.16 20.09 -7.69
N SER A 298 9.85 20.26 -7.61
CA SER A 298 9.29 21.53 -7.15
C SER A 298 9.60 21.70 -5.66
N SER A 299 9.78 22.94 -5.17
CA SER A 299 10.08 23.21 -3.76
C SER A 299 9.14 22.45 -2.81
N TRP A 300 9.70 21.77 -1.81
CA TRP A 300 8.95 20.93 -0.87
C TRP A 300 8.15 21.72 0.17
N GLY A 301 8.52 22.98 0.43
CA GLY A 301 7.87 23.82 1.44
C GLY A 301 8.79 24.32 2.55
N PRO A 302 8.24 24.68 3.73
CA PRO A 302 6.83 24.56 4.13
C PRO A 302 5.83 25.25 3.18
N LEU A 303 4.66 24.63 2.95
CA LEU A 303 3.64 25.12 2.02
C LEU A 303 2.34 25.47 2.74
N THR A 304 1.64 26.49 2.23
CA THR A 304 0.26 26.82 2.62
C THR A 304 -0.68 26.50 1.48
N TYR A 305 -1.56 25.52 1.68
CA TYR A 305 -2.65 25.18 0.77
C TYR A 305 -3.91 25.95 1.15
N THR A 306 -4.51 26.69 0.22
CA THR A 306 -5.76 27.42 0.45
C THR A 306 -6.90 26.74 -0.28
N VAL A 307 -7.82 26.14 0.46
CA VAL A 307 -9.00 25.45 -0.08
C VAL A 307 -9.83 26.42 -0.91
N GLY A 308 -10.15 26.03 -2.14
CA GLY A 308 -10.87 26.86 -3.11
C GLY A 308 -9.97 27.80 -3.93
N SER A 309 -8.64 27.73 -3.78
CA SER A 309 -7.71 28.54 -4.58
C SER A 309 -6.47 27.78 -5.03
N SER A 310 -5.83 27.02 -4.14
CA SER A 310 -4.67 26.17 -4.47
C SER A 310 -5.07 24.99 -5.34
N ALA A 311 -4.20 24.61 -6.28
CA ALA A 311 -4.34 23.35 -7.02
C ALA A 311 -3.78 22.19 -6.18
N LEU A 312 -4.18 20.94 -6.46
CA LEU A 312 -3.67 19.77 -5.72
C LEU A 312 -2.13 19.67 -5.76
N SER A 313 -1.51 20.09 -6.86
CA SER A 313 -0.05 20.18 -7.03
C SER A 313 0.64 21.28 -6.18
N ASP A 314 -0.13 22.04 -5.38
CA ASP A 314 0.39 22.94 -4.34
C ASP A 314 0.43 22.28 -2.95
N PHE A 315 -0.18 21.10 -2.78
CA PHE A 315 -0.08 20.31 -1.56
C PHE A 315 1.07 19.29 -1.70
N PRO A 316 2.03 19.21 -0.76
CA PRO A 316 3.17 18.31 -0.91
C PRO A 316 2.74 16.84 -0.78
N MET A 317 3.25 15.97 -1.65
CA MET A 317 2.98 14.53 -1.55
C MET A 317 3.45 13.91 -0.22
N ALA A 318 4.45 14.51 0.41
CA ALA A 318 5.07 14.00 1.64
C ALA A 318 5.48 15.15 2.55
N ILE A 319 5.48 14.90 3.85
CA ILE A 319 5.98 15.83 4.87
C ILE A 319 7.14 15.18 5.63
N PHE A 320 8.26 15.89 5.66
CA PHE A 320 9.49 15.51 6.34
C PHE A 320 9.70 16.44 7.53
N GLN A 321 9.98 15.88 8.70
CA GLN A 321 10.04 16.57 9.99
C GLN A 321 10.97 17.79 9.99
N THR A 322 12.07 17.78 9.23
CA THR A 322 13.05 18.88 9.18
C THR A 322 13.22 19.53 7.80
N VAL A 323 12.38 19.21 6.80
CA VAL A 323 12.46 19.83 5.46
C VAL A 323 11.30 20.80 5.23
N ASN A 324 10.06 20.32 5.34
CA ASN A 324 8.87 21.10 4.98
C ASN A 324 7.77 21.06 6.05
N ASN A 325 8.15 20.73 7.28
CA ASN A 325 7.25 20.74 8.44
C ASN A 325 7.02 22.20 8.93
N PRO A 326 5.77 22.65 9.18
CA PRO A 326 4.51 21.95 8.94
C PRO A 326 3.92 22.22 7.55
N VAL A 327 2.92 21.42 7.18
CA VAL A 327 1.98 21.78 6.11
C VAL A 327 0.82 22.58 6.70
N THR A 328 0.49 23.72 6.09
CA THR A 328 -0.61 24.59 6.52
C THR A 328 -1.77 24.52 5.55
N ILE A 329 -2.98 24.36 6.05
CA ILE A 329 -4.23 24.39 5.28
C ILE A 329 -5.06 25.58 5.76
N LYS A 330 -5.42 26.47 4.85
CA LYS A 330 -6.37 27.57 5.08
C LYS A 330 -7.68 27.28 4.36
N PHE A 331 -8.79 27.54 5.03
CA PHE A 331 -10.12 27.35 4.47
C PHE A 331 -11.13 28.27 5.15
N THR A 332 -12.23 28.55 4.46
CA THR A 332 -13.30 29.43 4.95
C THR A 332 -14.59 28.63 5.11
N LEU A 333 -15.30 28.82 6.23
CA LEU A 333 -16.61 28.23 6.47
C LEU A 333 -17.68 29.33 6.49
N SER A 334 -18.83 29.08 5.86
CA SER A 334 -19.97 30.01 5.91
C SER A 334 -20.59 30.12 7.31
N SER A 335 -20.54 29.03 8.08
CA SER A 335 -20.98 28.95 9.46
C SER A 335 -20.08 28.01 10.25
N ALA A 336 -19.93 28.24 11.55
CA ALA A 336 -19.24 27.29 12.43
C ALA A 336 -20.01 25.97 12.47
N PRO A 337 -19.39 24.84 12.07
CA PRO A 337 -20.02 23.53 12.21
C PRO A 337 -20.08 23.12 13.69
N GLY A 338 -20.78 22.04 13.96
CA GLY A 338 -20.65 21.34 15.24
C GLY A 338 -19.30 20.62 15.35
N ALA A 339 -19.29 19.47 16.02
CA ALA A 339 -18.13 18.59 15.99
C ALA A 339 -17.82 18.13 14.55
N ALA A 340 -16.53 18.00 14.24
CA ALA A 340 -16.05 17.57 12.94
C ALA A 340 -14.94 16.50 13.10
N THR A 341 -14.60 15.83 12.00
CA THR A 341 -13.47 14.92 11.93
C THR A 341 -12.55 15.38 10.81
N LEU A 342 -11.28 15.57 11.14
CA LEU A 342 -10.20 15.70 10.16
C LEU A 342 -9.58 14.31 9.98
N ARG A 343 -9.76 13.72 8.80
CA ARG A 343 -9.12 12.47 8.40
C ARG A 343 -7.87 12.78 7.59
N ILE A 344 -6.75 12.21 8.01
CA ILE A 344 -5.47 12.26 7.30
C ILE A 344 -5.11 10.82 6.93
N ALA A 345 -5.39 10.44 5.70
CA ALA A 345 -4.96 9.16 5.14
C ALA A 345 -3.54 9.30 4.59
N THR A 346 -2.72 8.29 4.85
CA THR A 346 -1.32 8.20 4.42
C THR A 346 -1.10 6.91 3.65
N THR A 347 0.01 6.81 2.91
CA THR A 347 0.35 5.58 2.16
C THR A 347 1.50 4.81 2.83
N LEU A 348 2.57 5.52 3.22
CA LEU A 348 3.80 4.97 3.79
C LEU A 348 4.37 5.93 4.83
N SER A 349 4.89 5.38 5.92
CA SER A 349 5.65 6.09 6.94
C SER A 349 7.11 5.63 6.97
N PHE A 350 8.00 6.52 7.40
CA PHE A 350 9.41 6.25 7.65
C PHE A 350 9.82 6.77 9.03
N ALA A 351 10.69 6.01 9.71
CA ALA A 351 11.23 6.33 11.03
C ALA A 351 10.17 6.72 12.08
N GLY A 352 9.02 6.05 12.08
CA GLY A 352 7.95 6.23 13.07
C GLY A 352 7.16 7.55 12.95
N SER A 353 7.27 8.21 11.80
CA SER A 353 6.54 9.44 11.53
C SER A 353 5.03 9.20 11.42
N ARG A 354 4.26 10.15 11.93
CA ARG A 354 2.79 10.21 11.84
C ARG A 354 2.31 11.66 11.97
N PRO A 355 1.11 12.01 11.49
CA PRO A 355 0.58 13.36 11.60
C PRO A 355 0.15 13.71 13.02
N GLN A 356 0.45 14.93 13.47
CA GLN A 356 -0.30 15.61 14.53
C GLN A 356 -0.90 16.90 13.96
N ALA A 357 -2.20 17.09 14.19
CA ALA A 357 -2.94 18.24 13.68
C ALA A 357 -3.18 19.30 14.77
N LYS A 358 -3.04 20.57 14.41
CA LYS A 358 -3.50 21.73 15.17
C LYS A 358 -4.58 22.44 14.36
N VAL A 359 -5.73 22.70 14.95
CA VAL A 359 -6.88 23.36 14.32
C VAL A 359 -7.16 24.65 15.08
N ASN A 360 -6.94 25.79 14.44
CA ASN A 360 -6.96 27.10 15.08
C ASN A 360 -6.05 27.11 16.32
N SER A 361 -6.59 27.33 17.52
CA SER A 361 -5.86 27.29 18.79
C SER A 361 -5.82 25.90 19.44
N TRP A 362 -6.64 24.94 18.97
CA TRP A 362 -6.76 23.60 19.54
C TRP A 362 -5.74 22.65 18.93
N THR A 363 -5.06 21.85 19.75
CA THR A 363 -4.11 20.83 19.30
C THR A 363 -4.70 19.46 19.53
N GLY A 364 -4.75 18.65 18.47
CA GLY A 364 -5.20 17.27 18.53
C GLY A 364 -4.20 16.36 19.27
N PRO A 365 -4.67 15.18 19.72
CA PRO A 365 -3.78 14.20 20.36
C PRO A 365 -2.66 13.77 19.40
N ALA A 366 -1.50 13.45 19.96
CA ALA A 366 -0.39 12.85 19.20
C ALA A 366 -0.67 11.34 19.02
N PRO A 367 -0.80 10.83 17.79
CA PRO A 367 -0.99 9.39 17.59
C PRO A 367 0.26 8.59 17.99
N ALA A 368 0.05 7.31 18.34
CA ALA A 368 1.13 6.36 18.54
C ALA A 368 1.96 6.20 17.25
N ALA A 369 3.21 5.76 17.40
CA ALA A 369 4.04 5.45 16.25
C ALA A 369 3.40 4.31 15.43
N PRO A 370 3.44 4.38 14.08
CA PRO A 370 2.96 3.31 13.23
C PRO A 370 3.84 2.06 13.32
N THR A 371 3.35 0.95 12.78
CA THR A 371 4.17 -0.26 12.62
C THR A 371 5.40 0.05 11.78
N LYS A 372 6.57 -0.33 12.28
CA LYS A 372 7.84 -0.09 11.59
C LYS A 372 7.93 -0.93 10.33
N ILE A 373 8.05 -0.27 9.18
CA ILE A 373 8.64 -0.86 7.97
C ILE A 373 10.12 -0.48 8.00
N ASP A 374 11.01 -1.46 8.18
CA ASP A 374 12.45 -1.20 8.34
C ASP A 374 13.14 -1.02 6.99
N SER A 375 12.73 0.03 6.27
CA SER A 375 13.17 0.29 4.92
C SER A 375 13.02 1.77 4.58
N ARG A 376 13.96 2.31 3.82
CA ARG A 376 13.73 3.54 3.04
C ARG A 376 12.65 3.29 1.99
N GLY A 377 11.96 4.34 1.57
CA GLY A 377 10.87 4.23 0.59
C GLY A 377 10.74 5.45 -0.30
N VAL A 378 10.34 6.60 0.26
CA VAL A 378 10.11 7.85 -0.51
C VAL A 378 11.33 8.32 -1.30
N THR A 379 12.55 8.07 -0.78
CA THR A 379 13.82 8.41 -1.46
C THR A 379 14.19 7.42 -2.57
N ARG A 380 13.50 6.28 -2.63
CA ARG A 380 13.72 5.17 -3.57
C ARG A 380 12.47 4.88 -4.42
N GLY A 381 11.66 5.90 -4.69
CA GLY A 381 10.50 5.78 -5.59
C GLY A 381 9.39 4.85 -5.11
N ALA A 382 9.28 4.59 -3.80
CA ALA A 382 8.24 3.75 -3.22
C ALA A 382 7.30 4.56 -2.31
N TYR A 383 6.01 4.21 -2.36
CA TYR A 383 4.97 4.84 -1.54
C TYR A 383 3.98 3.86 -0.92
N ARG A 384 4.01 2.58 -1.30
CA ARG A 384 3.11 1.56 -0.77
C ARG A 384 3.61 1.08 0.58
N GLY A 385 2.91 1.46 1.66
CA GLY A 385 3.14 0.99 3.02
C GLY A 385 1.91 0.31 3.61
N TYR A 386 1.66 0.50 4.91
CA TYR A 386 0.45 -0.04 5.56
C TYR A 386 -0.79 0.82 5.31
N GLY A 387 -0.64 2.06 4.85
CA GLY A 387 -1.76 2.93 4.49
C GLY A 387 -2.51 3.44 5.72
N GLU A 388 -1.78 3.89 6.74
CA GLU A 388 -2.36 4.34 8.01
C GLU A 388 -3.31 5.53 7.81
N VAL A 389 -4.46 5.50 8.49
CA VAL A 389 -5.47 6.56 8.47
C VAL A 389 -5.62 7.12 9.87
N TYR A 390 -5.50 8.45 10.00
CA TYR A 390 -5.55 9.16 11.26
C TYR A 390 -6.79 10.06 11.31
N ASP A 391 -7.78 9.68 12.11
CA ASP A 391 -8.97 10.49 12.37
C ASP A 391 -8.77 11.35 13.62
N VAL A 392 -8.88 12.67 13.45
CA VAL A 392 -8.79 13.66 14.52
C VAL A 392 -10.18 14.23 14.79
N SER A 393 -10.78 13.87 15.94
CA SER A 393 -12.06 14.41 16.38
C SER A 393 -11.89 15.85 16.87
N ILE A 394 -12.46 16.80 16.12
CA ILE A 394 -12.42 18.24 16.42
C ILE A 394 -13.66 18.61 17.25
N PRO A 395 -13.48 19.13 18.48
CA PRO A 395 -14.60 19.54 19.32
C PRO A 395 -15.44 20.66 18.69
N SER A 396 -16.75 20.64 18.97
CA SER A 396 -17.64 21.76 18.64
C SER A 396 -17.10 23.07 19.20
N GLY A 397 -17.21 24.17 18.43
CA GLY A 397 -16.68 25.48 18.80
C GLY A 397 -15.19 25.68 18.52
N THR A 398 -14.46 24.64 18.08
CA THR A 398 -13.06 24.79 17.62
C THR A 398 -13.00 25.46 16.26
N LEU A 399 -13.90 25.07 15.35
CA LEU A 399 -14.05 25.67 14.03
C LEU A 399 -14.97 26.90 14.14
N VAL A 400 -14.64 27.94 13.38
CA VAL A 400 -15.37 29.22 13.40
C VAL A 400 -15.97 29.53 12.03
N ALA A 401 -17.00 30.39 12.00
CA ALA A 401 -17.41 31.01 10.74
C ALA A 401 -16.29 31.94 10.23
N GLY A 402 -16.08 31.98 8.92
CA GLY A 402 -14.95 32.68 8.33
C GLY A 402 -13.70 31.81 8.24
N SER A 403 -12.53 32.45 8.37
CA SER A 403 -11.23 31.81 8.14
C SER A 403 -10.84 30.86 9.26
N ASN A 404 -10.42 29.65 8.89
CA ASN A 404 -9.87 28.63 9.77
C ASN A 404 -8.48 28.22 9.28
N THR A 405 -7.65 27.70 10.19
CA THR A 405 -6.32 27.17 9.86
C THR A 405 -6.13 25.79 10.47
N ILE A 406 -5.68 24.85 9.66
CA ILE A 406 -5.17 23.56 10.10
C ILE A 406 -3.66 23.53 9.85
N THR A 407 -2.90 23.02 10.80
CA THR A 407 -1.47 22.74 10.65
C THR A 407 -1.27 21.25 10.87
N ILE A 408 -0.67 20.57 9.90
CA ILE A 408 -0.30 19.15 9.99
C ILE A 408 1.20 19.07 10.17
N THR A 409 1.64 18.40 11.22
CA THR A 409 3.06 18.19 11.52
C THR A 409 3.45 16.73 11.40
N SER A 410 4.65 16.47 10.90
CA SER A 410 5.32 15.18 11.07
C SER A 410 5.92 15.12 12.48
N ILE A 411 5.46 14.18 13.30
CA ILE A 411 6.02 13.93 14.62
C ILE A 411 6.70 12.56 14.68
N SER A 412 7.89 12.51 15.26
CA SER A 412 8.57 11.26 15.63
C SER A 412 9.53 11.48 16.79
N GLY A 413 9.82 10.41 17.53
CA GLY A 413 10.91 10.37 18.49
C GLY A 413 12.26 10.05 17.85
N SER A 414 12.26 9.63 16.58
CA SER A 414 13.46 9.40 15.77
C SER A 414 13.98 10.72 15.19
N SER A 415 15.18 10.69 14.61
CA SER A 415 15.78 11.79 13.87
C SER A 415 16.51 11.25 12.63
N GLY A 416 16.91 12.15 11.74
CA GLY A 416 17.68 11.84 10.54
C GLY A 416 17.93 13.12 9.74
N ASP A 417 18.73 13.01 8.69
CA ASP A 417 19.11 14.16 7.88
C ASP A 417 18.20 14.30 6.66
N THR A 418 17.74 15.52 6.38
CA THR A 418 17.00 15.88 5.15
C THR A 418 15.86 14.90 4.79
N PHE A 419 15.99 14.09 3.74
CA PHE A 419 14.94 13.16 3.31
C PHE A 419 14.96 11.81 4.03
N LEU A 420 15.98 11.57 4.85
CA LEU A 420 16.07 10.44 5.79
C LEU A 420 15.62 10.81 7.21
N ASN A 421 15.03 11.99 7.42
CA ASN A 421 14.32 12.27 8.67
C ASN A 421 12.90 11.63 8.64
N PRO A 422 12.23 11.55 9.81
CA PRO A 422 10.88 11.01 9.89
C PRO A 422 9.88 11.70 8.96
N ASN A 423 9.28 10.90 8.08
CA ASN A 423 8.34 11.39 7.09
C ASN A 423 7.19 10.41 6.84
N PHE A 424 6.09 10.93 6.29
CA PHE A 424 5.02 10.13 5.73
C PHE A 424 4.53 10.73 4.42
N ILE A 425 3.97 9.87 3.57
CA ILE A 425 3.37 10.23 2.29
C ILE A 425 1.85 10.31 2.45
N PHE A 426 1.24 11.37 1.92
CA PHE A 426 -0.20 11.57 1.94
C PHE A 426 -0.91 10.69 0.90
N ASP A 427 -2.11 10.25 1.26
CA ASP A 427 -3.13 9.68 0.36
C ASP A 427 -4.23 10.73 0.15
N CYS A 428 -4.93 11.09 1.23
CA CYS A 428 -6.02 12.06 1.20
C CYS A 428 -6.13 12.80 2.53
N VAL A 429 -6.53 14.07 2.48
CA VAL A 429 -6.90 14.86 3.66
C VAL A 429 -8.34 15.35 3.51
N GLU A 430 -9.20 15.00 4.44
CA GLU A 430 -10.61 15.40 4.41
C GLU A 430 -11.07 15.93 5.76
N LEU A 431 -11.83 17.04 5.73
CA LEU A 431 -12.56 17.53 6.88
C LEU A 431 -14.05 17.34 6.63
N PHE A 432 -14.75 16.65 7.55
CA PHE A 432 -16.17 16.38 7.42
C PHE A 432 -16.91 16.42 8.76
N THR A 433 -18.23 16.57 8.71
CA THR A 433 -19.13 16.40 9.87
C THR A 433 -19.97 15.15 9.68
N ALA A 434 -20.36 14.50 10.77
CA ALA A 434 -21.34 13.42 10.72
C ALA A 434 -22.64 13.90 10.06
N GLU A 435 -23.33 13.03 9.32
CA GLU A 435 -24.63 13.38 8.77
C GLU A 435 -25.60 13.77 9.89
N LEU A 436 -26.26 14.91 9.72
CA LEU A 436 -27.46 15.23 10.49
C LEU A 436 -28.54 14.21 10.12
N ARG A 437 -28.68 13.13 10.89
CA ARG A 437 -29.88 12.30 10.84
C ARG A 437 -31.05 13.21 11.19
N ARG A 438 -31.77 13.73 10.19
CA ARG A 438 -33.08 14.32 10.39
C ARG A 438 -33.95 13.21 10.98
N ARG A 439 -34.18 13.25 12.29
CA ARG A 439 -35.35 12.54 12.85
C ARG A 439 -36.53 13.15 12.12
N ASN A 440 -37.21 12.37 11.27
CA ASN A 440 -38.52 12.72 10.79
C ASN A 440 -39.43 12.89 12.01
N MET A 441 -39.55 14.11 12.53
CA MET A 441 -40.59 14.49 13.48
C MET A 441 -41.91 14.71 12.72
N ALA A 442 -42.32 13.70 11.95
CA ALA A 442 -43.62 13.61 11.33
C ALA A 442 -44.27 12.31 11.80
N ASN A 443 -44.50 12.20 13.12
CA ASN A 443 -45.51 11.35 13.78
C ASN A 443 -45.36 11.38 15.31
N ALA A 444 -45.15 12.55 15.91
CA ALA A 444 -45.45 12.73 17.33
C ALA A 444 -46.87 13.28 17.45
N GLY A 445 -47.86 12.41 17.24
CA GLY A 445 -49.24 12.67 17.60
C GLY A 445 -49.38 12.75 19.13
N ALA A 446 -50.06 13.81 19.58
CA ALA A 446 -50.75 14.06 20.85
C ALA A 446 -50.31 13.35 22.16
N PRO A 447 -50.26 14.08 23.31
CA PRO A 447 -49.94 13.50 24.60
C PRO A 447 -51.08 12.59 25.09
N VAL A 448 -50.78 11.32 25.35
CA VAL A 448 -51.68 10.44 26.10
C VAL A 448 -51.43 10.68 27.59
N THR A 449 -52.41 11.30 28.24
CA THR A 449 -52.55 11.41 29.69
C THR A 449 -52.77 10.00 30.26
N LEU A 450 -51.78 9.44 30.96
CA LEU A 450 -51.98 8.22 31.75
C LEU A 450 -52.56 8.58 33.11
N GLY A 451 -53.89 8.48 33.21
CA GLY A 451 -54.61 8.49 34.49
C GLY A 451 -54.39 7.19 35.25
N LEU A 452 -54.14 7.31 36.55
CA LEU A 452 -54.13 6.21 37.50
C LEU A 452 -55.48 5.48 37.49
N GLN A 453 -55.44 4.15 37.36
CA GLN A 453 -56.48 3.30 37.93
C GLN A 453 -55.86 2.11 38.67
N CYS A 454 -56.31 2.00 39.92
CA CYS A 454 -55.95 1.05 40.95
C CYS A 454 -56.68 -0.28 40.70
N ALA A 455 -56.01 -1.42 40.81
CA ALA A 455 -56.66 -2.72 40.95
C ALA A 455 -55.81 -3.66 41.82
N GLN A 456 -56.52 -4.35 42.73
CA GLN A 456 -56.02 -5.11 43.88
C GLN A 456 -55.37 -6.46 43.56
N VAL A 457 -54.26 -6.73 44.27
CA VAL A 457 -53.90 -7.92 45.08
C VAL A 457 -53.96 -9.33 44.45
N ARG A 458 -52.80 -10.02 44.45
CA ARG A 458 -52.56 -11.29 45.19
C ARG A 458 -51.07 -11.69 45.24
N ILE A 459 -50.62 -12.10 46.43
CA ILE A 459 -49.26 -12.54 46.84
C ILE A 459 -49.22 -14.09 46.82
N PRO A 460 -48.06 -14.75 46.53
CA PRO A 460 -47.24 -15.39 47.59
C PRO A 460 -45.72 -15.19 47.33
N ALA A 461 -44.95 -14.54 48.21
CA ALA A 461 -44.31 -15.03 49.46
C ALA A 461 -43.28 -16.17 49.28
N LEU A 462 -41.97 -15.85 49.39
CA LEU A 462 -40.98 -16.40 50.33
C LEU A 462 -39.59 -15.77 50.04
N ILE A 463 -39.22 -14.66 50.69
CA ILE A 463 -38.36 -14.54 51.89
C ILE A 463 -36.93 -15.12 51.71
N ARG A 464 -35.97 -14.20 51.48
CA ARG A 464 -34.57 -14.28 51.92
C ARG A 464 -34.43 -13.51 53.22
N MET A 465 -33.63 -14.04 54.16
CA MET A 465 -32.90 -13.37 55.25
C MET A 465 -32.21 -14.50 56.04
N ASN A 466 -31.00 -14.43 56.60
CA ASN A 466 -30.09 -13.32 56.88
C ASN A 466 -28.77 -13.91 57.44
N THR A 467 -27.66 -13.14 57.34
CA THR A 467 -26.54 -13.03 58.34
C THR A 467 -25.67 -14.27 58.71
N ILE A 468 -24.40 -14.25 59.17
CA ILE A 468 -23.34 -13.28 59.50
C ILE A 468 -22.04 -14.07 59.88
N ARG A 469 -20.87 -13.45 59.63
CA ARG A 469 -19.53 -13.54 60.29
C ARG A 469 -18.61 -14.79 60.25
N ASN A 470 -17.38 -14.46 59.79
CA ASN A 470 -16.03 -14.69 60.35
C ASN A 470 -15.51 -16.12 60.59
N VAL A 471 -14.27 -16.39 60.14
CA VAL A 471 -13.05 -16.48 61.01
C VAL A 471 -11.75 -16.54 60.15
N SER A 472 -10.78 -15.70 60.54
CA SER A 472 -9.28 -15.79 60.49
C SER A 472 -8.55 -16.01 59.14
N LYS A 473 -7.74 -15.06 58.63
CA LYS A 473 -6.36 -14.62 59.03
C LYS A 473 -5.31 -15.74 59.06
N TYR A 474 -4.29 -15.66 58.19
CA TYR A 474 -2.89 -15.35 58.55
C TYR A 474 -2.07 -15.02 57.28
N ALA A 475 -1.15 -14.06 57.43
CA ALA A 475 -0.24 -13.56 56.41
C ALA A 475 1.21 -13.81 56.83
N GLU A 476 2.06 -14.03 55.82
CA GLU A 476 3.46 -13.57 55.64
C GLU A 476 4.64 -13.96 56.57
N LEU A 477 5.78 -14.14 55.86
CA LEU A 477 7.19 -13.83 56.18
C LEU A 477 8.18 -14.93 56.68
N ALA A 478 9.08 -15.26 55.74
CA ALA A 478 10.56 -15.22 55.78
C ALA A 478 11.39 -16.16 56.70
N SER A 479 12.25 -16.97 56.03
CA SER A 479 13.73 -16.98 56.10
C SER A 479 14.42 -18.35 56.24
N LEU A 480 15.56 -18.47 55.51
CA LEU A 480 16.75 -19.33 55.73
C LEU A 480 16.68 -20.83 55.38
N LYS A 481 17.24 -21.19 54.21
CA LYS A 481 18.64 -21.65 54.07
C LYS A 481 19.10 -21.60 52.62
#